data_AF-A0A7U8GQY3-F1
#
_entry.id   AF-A0A7U8GQY3-F1
#
_cell.length_a   1.000
_cell.length_b   1.000
_cell.length_c   1.000
_cell.angle_alpha   90.00
_cell.angle_beta   90.00
_cell.angle_gamma   90.00
#
_symmetry.space_group_name_H-M   'P 1'
#
loop_
_entity.id
_entity.type
_entity.pdbx_description
1 polymer ?
#
loop_
_entity_poly.entity_id
_entity_poly.type
_entity_poly.pdbx_seq_one_letter_code
_entity_poly.pdbx_strand_id
1 'polypeptide(L)'
;MRINQSSQTVKNSAAIQLLLLEAKKLHRAATSDSKLKALPVLRRLITTQVIRELSLAELYRKSDLVQRKHILNMLGIEAGYAGWATYKQVIESTPADKLEHSSIVLRRAGYPNLWFSSLSDAEQYSAANGGQAFAIGQQAVVIPETY
;
A
#
# COMPACT_ATOMS: atom_id res chain seq x y z
N MET A 1 35.87 4.27 5.71
CA MET A 1 34.56 3.69 6.07
C MET A 1 33.47 4.35 5.21
N ARG A 2 33.18 3.84 4.00
CA ARG A 2 32.31 4.49 2.97
C ARG A 2 31.40 3.51 2.20
N ILE A 3 31.12 2.32 2.76
CA ILE A 3 30.48 1.23 2.00
C ILE A 3 28.94 1.17 2.22
N ASN A 4 28.39 1.83 3.26
CA ASN A 4 26.95 1.71 3.58
C ASN A 4 26.00 2.62 2.78
N GLN A 5 26.46 3.76 2.25
CA GLN A 5 25.56 4.72 1.58
C GLN A 5 25.12 4.26 0.17
N SER A 6 25.98 3.53 -0.55
CA SER A 6 25.65 3.02 -1.88
C SER A 6 24.60 1.91 -1.81
N SER A 7 24.74 0.99 -0.86
CA SER A 7 23.77 -0.08 -0.62
C SER A 7 22.44 0.46 -0.08
N GLN A 8 22.47 1.56 0.68
CA GLN A 8 21.28 2.26 1.18
C GLN A 8 20.40 2.79 0.05
N THR A 9 20.98 3.57 -0.87
CA THR A 9 20.25 4.19 -1.98
C THR A 9 19.64 3.15 -2.92
N VAL A 10 20.34 2.04 -3.15
CA VAL A 10 19.84 0.93 -3.99
C VAL A 10 18.61 0.27 -3.36
N LYS A 11 18.60 0.04 -2.05
CA LYS A 11 17.46 -0.55 -1.32
C LYS A 11 16.24 0.37 -1.31
N ASN A 12 16.44 1.67 -1.07
CA ASN A 12 15.36 2.66 -1.09
C ASN A 12 14.75 2.76 -2.50
N SER A 13 15.60 2.75 -3.54
CA SER A 13 15.15 2.69 -4.94
C SER A 13 14.34 1.43 -5.24
N ALA A 14 14.76 0.27 -4.74
CA ALA A 14 14.02 -0.99 -4.90
C ALA A 14 12.64 -0.94 -4.23
N ALA A 15 12.53 -0.38 -3.02
CA ALA A 15 11.25 -0.20 -2.34
C ALA A 15 10.29 0.71 -3.13
N ILE A 16 10.80 1.84 -3.64
CA ILE A 16 10.03 2.75 -4.49
C ILE A 16 9.56 2.04 -5.78
N GLN A 17 10.43 1.25 -6.42
CA GLN A 17 10.07 0.49 -7.62
C GLN A 17 8.96 -0.53 -7.36
N LEU A 18 8.98 -1.22 -6.22
CA LEU A 18 7.90 -2.13 -5.82
C LEU A 18 6.57 -1.40 -5.65
N LEU A 19 6.56 -0.26 -4.97
CA LEU A 19 5.35 0.56 -4.81
C LEU A 19 4.82 1.08 -6.15
N LEU A 20 5.72 1.46 -7.06
CA LEU A 20 5.34 1.83 -8.41
C LEU A 20 4.70 0.65 -9.15
N LEU A 21 5.30 -0.54 -9.10
CA LEU A 21 4.73 -1.75 -9.72
C LEU A 21 3.36 -2.08 -9.15
N GLU A 22 3.19 -1.96 -7.84
CA GLU A 22 1.91 -2.20 -7.17
C GLU A 22 0.86 -1.17 -7.59
N ALA A 23 1.22 0.12 -7.63
CA ALA A 23 0.32 1.15 -8.14
C ALA A 23 -0.12 0.89 -9.60
N LYS A 24 0.75 0.27 -10.42
CA LYS A 24 0.39 -0.15 -11.78
C LYS A 24 -0.62 -1.29 -11.77
N LYS A 25 -0.46 -2.29 -10.91
CA LYS A 25 -1.40 -3.42 -10.77
C LYS A 25 -2.76 -2.94 -10.27
N LEU A 26 -2.77 -2.11 -9.23
CA LEU A 26 -3.99 -1.54 -8.66
C LEU A 26 -4.70 -0.61 -9.63
N HIS A 27 -3.96 0.19 -10.40
CA HIS A 27 -4.54 0.99 -11.48
C HIS A 27 -5.26 0.11 -12.51
N ARG A 28 -4.61 -0.95 -12.99
CA ARG A 28 -5.24 -1.91 -13.91
C ARG A 28 -6.47 -2.60 -13.30
N ALA A 29 -6.44 -2.90 -12.01
CA ALA A 29 -7.59 -3.47 -11.31
C ALA A 29 -8.74 -2.48 -11.21
N ALA A 30 -8.46 -1.21 -10.88
CA ALA A 30 -9.44 -0.13 -10.79
C ALA A 30 -10.16 0.15 -12.12
N THR A 31 -9.44 0.02 -13.24
CA THR A 31 -9.97 0.22 -14.60
C THR A 31 -10.48 -1.09 -15.24
N SER A 32 -10.65 -2.16 -14.47
CA SER A 32 -11.14 -3.44 -15.00
C SER A 32 -12.67 -3.47 -15.06
N ASP A 33 -13.22 -4.08 -16.12
CA ASP A 33 -14.67 -4.36 -16.23
C ASP A 33 -15.19 -5.36 -15.18
N SER A 34 -14.28 -6.06 -14.49
CA SER A 34 -14.63 -6.98 -13.41
C SER A 34 -14.86 -6.20 -12.12
N LYS A 35 -16.11 -6.14 -11.66
CA LYS A 35 -16.49 -5.58 -10.34
C LYS A 35 -15.67 -6.15 -9.19
N LEU A 36 -15.36 -7.46 -9.23
CA LEU A 36 -14.56 -8.13 -8.21
C LEU A 36 -13.14 -7.55 -8.11
N LYS A 37 -12.57 -7.09 -9.24
CA LYS A 37 -11.24 -6.49 -9.28
C LYS A 37 -11.27 -4.98 -9.01
N ALA A 38 -12.25 -4.28 -9.59
CA ALA A 38 -12.31 -2.83 -9.53
C ALA A 38 -12.85 -2.30 -8.20
N LEU A 39 -13.97 -2.84 -7.70
CA LEU A 39 -14.65 -2.28 -6.52
C LEU A 39 -13.77 -2.18 -5.28
N PRO A 40 -12.89 -3.16 -4.95
CA PRO A 40 -11.98 -3.02 -3.80
C PRO A 40 -11.06 -1.79 -3.93
N VAL A 41 -10.50 -1.54 -5.13
CA VAL A 41 -9.60 -0.41 -5.34
C VAL A 41 -10.35 0.92 -5.36
N LEU A 42 -11.54 0.96 -5.98
CA LEU A 42 -12.36 2.17 -6.01
C LEU A 42 -12.89 2.55 -4.63
N ARG A 43 -13.25 1.57 -3.78
CA ARG A 43 -13.61 1.83 -2.38
C ARG A 43 -12.46 2.49 -1.62
N ARG A 44 -11.23 1.99 -1.78
CA ARG A 44 -10.03 2.59 -1.17
C ARG A 44 -9.81 4.04 -1.61
N LEU A 45 -10.01 4.35 -2.89
CA LEU A 45 -9.90 5.72 -3.41
C LEU A 45 -10.92 6.69 -2.80
N ILE A 46 -12.15 6.23 -2.57
CA ILE A 46 -13.20 7.01 -1.89
C ILE A 46 -12.89 7.17 -0.40
N THR A 47 -12.52 6.10 0.29
CA THR A 47 -12.20 6.14 1.73
C THR A 47 -11.04 7.09 2.02
N THR A 48 -10.00 7.10 1.16
CA THR A 48 -8.86 8.02 1.28
C THR A 48 -9.12 9.43 0.77
N GLN A 49 -10.33 9.72 0.28
CA GLN A 49 -10.74 11.05 -0.21
C GLN A 49 -9.81 11.61 -1.32
N VAL A 50 -9.13 10.73 -2.06
CA VAL A 50 -8.24 11.11 -3.17
C VAL A 50 -9.04 11.57 -4.37
N ILE A 51 -10.15 10.89 -4.64
CA ILE A 51 -11.16 11.31 -5.61
C ILE A 51 -12.37 11.74 -4.80
N ARG A 52 -12.71 13.02 -4.90
CA ARG A 52 -13.84 13.64 -4.23
C ARG A 52 -15.00 13.74 -5.22
N GLU A 53 -16.20 13.99 -4.68
CA GLU A 53 -17.39 14.36 -5.48
C GLU A 53 -17.97 13.25 -6.38
N LEU A 54 -17.43 12.03 -6.34
CA LEU A 54 -17.99 10.87 -7.03
C LEU A 54 -18.39 9.81 -6.02
N SER A 55 -19.61 9.28 -6.14
CA SER A 55 -19.99 8.05 -5.45
C SER A 55 -19.21 6.85 -6.02
N LEU A 56 -19.16 5.76 -5.26
CA LEU A 56 -18.52 4.52 -5.72
C LEU A 56 -19.10 4.01 -7.06
N ALA A 57 -20.41 4.11 -7.24
CA ALA A 57 -21.08 3.68 -8.48
C ALA A 57 -20.73 4.58 -9.67
N GLU A 58 -20.62 5.88 -9.46
CA GLU A 58 -20.19 6.83 -10.49
C GLU A 58 -18.72 6.65 -10.84
N LEU A 59 -17.87 6.45 -9.83
CA LEU A 59 -16.45 6.18 -10.03
C LEU A 59 -16.23 4.86 -10.78
N TYR A 60 -17.05 3.83 -10.52
CA TYR A 60 -17.01 2.58 -11.28
C TYR A 60 -17.40 2.77 -12.75
N ARG A 61 -18.44 3.56 -13.03
CA ARG A 61 -18.85 3.89 -14.40
C ARG A 61 -17.83 4.78 -15.13
N LYS A 62 -17.05 5.56 -14.39
CA LYS A 62 -16.03 6.48 -14.91
C LYS A 62 -14.62 6.04 -14.48
N SER A 63 -14.36 4.73 -14.47
CA SER A 63 -13.10 4.16 -13.98
C SER A 63 -11.89 4.67 -14.77
N ASP A 64 -12.07 5.08 -16.02
CA ASP A 64 -11.05 5.74 -16.86
C ASP A 64 -10.51 7.05 -16.27
N LEU A 65 -11.26 7.72 -15.38
CA LEU A 65 -10.78 8.91 -14.66
C LEU A 65 -9.74 8.55 -13.59
N VAL A 66 -9.66 7.29 -13.18
CA VAL A 66 -8.66 6.82 -12.22
C VAL A 66 -7.30 6.80 -12.90
N GLN A 67 -6.42 7.69 -12.46
CA GLN A 67 -5.04 7.76 -12.91
C GLN A 67 -4.12 7.11 -11.87
N ARG A 68 -2.97 6.60 -12.32
CA ARG A 68 -1.96 5.99 -11.45
C ARG A 68 -1.47 6.93 -10.33
N LYS A 69 -1.50 8.25 -10.55
CA LYS A 69 -1.19 9.25 -9.51
C LYS A 69 -2.18 9.21 -8.34
N HIS A 70 -3.46 8.93 -8.61
CA HIS A 70 -4.49 8.76 -7.57
C HIS A 70 -4.19 7.52 -6.74
N ILE A 71 -3.80 6.42 -7.41
CA ILE A 71 -3.40 5.19 -6.73
C ILE A 71 -2.18 5.42 -5.84
N LEU A 72 -1.14 6.08 -6.34
CA LEU A 72 0.05 6.40 -5.54
C LEU A 72 -0.30 7.30 -4.35
N ASN A 73 -1.16 8.29 -4.56
CA ASN A 73 -1.57 9.18 -3.48
C ASN A 73 -2.35 8.44 -2.40
N MET A 74 -3.26 7.56 -2.81
CA MET A 74 -4.00 6.67 -1.93
C MET A 74 -3.05 5.76 -1.13
N LEU A 75 -2.04 5.16 -1.76
CA LEU A 75 -1.04 4.35 -1.06
C LEU A 75 -0.23 5.16 -0.02
N GLY A 76 0.09 6.42 -0.32
CA GLY A 76 0.74 7.31 0.65
C GLY A 76 -0.15 7.64 1.85
N ILE A 77 -1.45 7.87 1.61
CA ILE A 77 -2.44 8.14 2.66
C ILE A 77 -2.66 6.90 3.53
N GLU A 78 -2.80 5.72 2.92
CA GLU A 78 -2.96 4.46 3.66
C GLU A 78 -1.76 4.15 4.54
N ALA A 79 -0.55 4.50 4.09
CA ALA A 79 0.68 4.39 4.86
C ALA A 79 0.82 5.44 5.98
N GLY A 80 -0.20 6.28 6.22
CA GLY A 80 -0.23 7.27 7.29
C GLY A 80 0.41 8.61 6.95
N TYR A 81 0.72 8.88 5.67
CA TYR A 81 1.31 10.14 5.22
C TYR A 81 0.27 11.02 4.52
N ALA A 82 0.59 12.30 4.29
CA ALA A 82 -0.32 13.21 3.58
C ALA A 82 -0.57 12.81 2.10
N GLY A 83 0.29 11.94 1.54
CA GLY A 83 0.21 11.51 0.15
C GLY A 83 1.51 10.90 -0.35
N TRP A 84 1.56 10.61 -1.65
CA TRP A 84 2.71 9.93 -2.26
C TRP A 84 4.01 10.72 -2.11
N ALA A 85 3.98 12.04 -2.28
CA ALA A 85 5.18 12.87 -2.22
C ALA A 85 5.87 12.77 -0.86
N THR A 86 5.11 12.94 0.22
CA THR A 86 5.60 12.81 1.60
C THR A 86 6.06 11.39 1.89
N TYR A 87 5.29 10.37 1.47
CA TYR A 87 5.67 8.99 1.70
C TYR A 87 6.99 8.63 0.99
N LYS A 88 7.14 9.06 -0.27
CA LYS A 88 8.37 8.85 -1.04
C LYS A 88 9.58 9.47 -0.35
N GLN A 89 9.48 10.71 0.13
CA GLN A 89 10.56 11.38 0.86
C GLN A 89 10.96 10.62 2.13
N VAL A 90 10.00 10.05 2.84
CA VAL A 90 10.27 9.24 4.03
C VAL A 90 10.99 7.95 3.66
N ILE A 91 10.57 7.27 2.58
CA ILE A 91 11.29 6.07 2.09
C ILE A 91 12.73 6.42 1.70
N GLU A 92 12.93 7.54 1.01
CA GLU A 92 14.26 7.99 0.59
C GLU A 92 15.17 8.35 1.78
N SER A 93 14.61 8.89 2.85
CA SER A 93 15.33 9.30 4.07
C SER A 93 15.45 8.21 5.13
N THR A 94 14.72 7.10 5.02
CA THR A 94 14.75 6.02 6.01
C THR A 94 15.98 5.12 5.81
N PRO A 95 16.73 4.78 6.88
CA PRO A 95 17.81 3.80 6.83
C PRO A 95 17.31 2.40 6.45
N ALA A 96 18.11 1.70 5.63
CA ALA A 96 17.74 0.47 4.94
C ALA A 96 17.47 -0.67 5.90
N ASP A 97 18.15 -0.68 7.04
CA ASP A 97 18.01 -1.73 8.07
C ASP A 97 16.61 -1.71 8.70
N LYS A 98 15.98 -0.52 8.75
CA LYS A 98 14.57 -0.35 9.14
C LYS A 98 13.61 -0.64 7.98
N LEU A 99 14.05 -0.46 6.74
CA LEU A 99 13.29 -0.80 5.54
C LEU A 99 13.34 -2.29 5.18
N GLU A 100 14.33 -3.07 5.61
CA GLU A 100 14.35 -4.52 5.34
C GLU A 100 13.19 -5.23 6.04
N HIS A 101 12.89 -4.86 7.28
CA HIS A 101 11.73 -5.38 8.01
C HIS A 101 10.41 -4.98 7.30
N SER A 102 10.27 -3.72 6.87
CA SER A 102 9.04 -3.29 6.20
C SER A 102 8.94 -3.76 4.74
N SER A 103 10.04 -3.90 4.00
CA SER A 103 10.05 -4.33 2.59
C SER A 103 9.88 -5.84 2.43
N ILE A 104 10.36 -6.65 3.38
CA ILE A 104 10.06 -8.10 3.43
C ILE A 104 8.58 -8.31 3.78
N VAL A 105 8.05 -7.54 4.72
CA VAL A 105 6.60 -7.52 5.03
C VAL A 105 5.80 -7.04 3.83
N LEU A 106 6.18 -5.95 3.16
CA LEU A 106 5.51 -5.46 1.93
C LEU A 106 5.64 -6.42 0.74
N ARG A 107 6.72 -7.23 0.66
CA ARG A 107 6.89 -8.26 -0.38
C ARG A 107 6.05 -9.51 -0.14
N ARG A 108 5.87 -9.91 1.13
CA ARG A 108 5.09 -11.09 1.53
C ARG A 108 3.62 -10.78 1.77
N ALA A 109 3.29 -9.54 2.09
CA ALA A 109 1.93 -9.06 2.14
C ALA A 109 1.46 -8.86 0.68
N GLY A 110 1.05 -9.96 0.06
CA GLY A 110 0.38 -9.95 -1.23
C GLY A 110 -0.91 -9.13 -1.13
N TYR A 111 -1.00 -8.05 -1.91
CA TYR A 111 -2.17 -7.19 -1.90
C TYR A 111 -3.40 -7.94 -2.45
N PRO A 112 -4.59 -7.84 -1.82
CA PRO A 112 -4.97 -6.90 -0.77
C PRO A 112 -4.50 -7.27 0.63
N ASN A 113 -3.68 -6.39 1.21
CA ASN A 113 -3.20 -6.49 2.57
C ASN A 113 -4.29 -6.04 3.54
N LEU A 114 -4.53 -6.84 4.56
CA LEU A 114 -5.43 -6.50 5.65
C LEU A 114 -4.66 -5.61 6.61
N TRP A 115 -4.76 -4.30 6.39
CA TRP A 115 -4.17 -3.27 7.25
C TRP A 115 -5.13 -2.92 8.39
N PHE A 116 -4.56 -2.73 9.57
CA PHE A 116 -5.25 -2.45 10.81
C PHE A 116 -4.67 -1.21 11.48
N SER A 117 -5.53 -0.46 12.17
CA SER A 117 -5.21 0.74 12.94
C SER A 117 -4.30 0.47 14.13
N SER A 118 -4.26 -0.76 14.64
CA SER A 118 -3.42 -1.17 15.74
C SER A 118 -2.96 -2.62 15.56
N LEU A 119 -1.84 -2.97 16.20
CA LEU A 119 -1.38 -4.35 16.25
C LEU A 119 -2.40 -5.28 16.90
N SER A 120 -3.10 -4.79 17.93
CA SER A 120 -4.15 -5.54 18.61
C SER A 120 -5.28 -5.96 17.66
N ASP A 121 -5.72 -5.06 16.78
CA ASP A 121 -6.78 -5.37 15.80
C ASP A 121 -6.30 -6.39 14.76
N ALA A 122 -5.03 -6.28 14.34
CA ALA A 122 -4.41 -7.24 13.41
C ALA A 122 -4.27 -8.63 14.03
N GLU A 123 -3.82 -8.71 15.28
CA GLU A 123 -3.69 -9.96 16.02
C GLU A 123 -5.04 -10.64 16.23
N GLN A 124 -6.08 -9.86 16.56
CA GLN A 124 -7.43 -10.37 16.74
C GLN A 124 -8.01 -10.93 15.43
N TYR A 125 -7.76 -10.26 14.31
CA TYR A 125 -8.14 -10.76 13.00
C TYR A 125 -7.38 -12.04 12.62
N SER A 126 -6.05 -12.05 12.85
CA SER A 126 -5.15 -13.18 12.59
C SER A 126 -5.56 -14.42 13.37
N ALA A 127 -5.99 -14.26 14.63
CA ALA A 127 -6.48 -15.34 15.48
C ALA A 127 -7.77 -15.97 14.95
N ALA A 128 -8.63 -15.18 14.29
CA ALA A 128 -9.90 -15.65 13.76
C ALA A 128 -9.83 -16.19 12.31
N ASN A 129 -8.87 -15.72 11.50
CA ASN A 129 -8.84 -15.97 10.05
C ASN A 129 -7.53 -16.60 9.55
N GLY A 130 -6.55 -16.83 10.43
CA GLY A 130 -5.20 -17.28 10.07
C GLY A 130 -4.31 -16.15 9.51
N GLY A 131 -3.03 -16.46 9.29
CA GLY A 131 -2.01 -15.48 8.90
C GLY A 131 -1.17 -14.97 10.08
N GLN A 132 -0.32 -13.97 9.81
CA GLN A 132 0.59 -13.39 10.79
C GLN A 132 0.50 -11.85 10.78
N ALA A 133 0.21 -11.27 11.94
CA ALA A 133 0.17 -9.83 12.15
C ALA A 133 1.58 -9.23 12.33
N PHE A 134 1.82 -8.08 11.71
CA PHE A 134 3.07 -7.32 11.80
C PHE A 134 2.80 -5.85 12.04
N ALA A 135 3.47 -5.25 13.02
CA ALA A 135 3.41 -3.81 13.23
C ALA A 135 4.30 -3.08 12.20
N ILE A 136 3.75 -2.04 11.58
CA ILE A 136 4.46 -1.08 10.73
C ILE A 136 4.14 0.33 11.21
N GLY A 137 5.07 0.95 11.93
CA GLY A 137 4.87 2.29 12.50
C GLY A 137 3.78 2.28 13.57
N GLN A 138 2.69 3.03 13.35
CA GLN A 138 1.52 3.04 14.22
C GLN A 138 0.42 2.05 13.80
N GLN A 139 0.58 1.40 12.65
CA GLN A 139 -0.39 0.46 12.09
C GLN A 139 0.11 -0.97 12.19
N ALA A 140 -0.75 -1.92 11.80
CA ALA A 140 -0.35 -3.30 11.61
C ALA A 140 -0.94 -3.90 10.34
N VAL A 141 -0.34 -4.97 9.85
CA VAL A 141 -0.77 -5.70 8.65
C VAL A 141 -0.79 -7.18 8.93
N VAL A 142 -1.84 -7.88 8.49
CA VAL A 142 -1.90 -9.35 8.51
C VAL A 142 -1.48 -9.89 7.16
N ILE A 143 -0.46 -10.74 7.15
CA ILE A 143 -0.03 -11.52 6.00
C ILE A 143 -0.74 -12.88 6.07
N PRO A 144 -1.63 -13.22 5.13
CA PRO A 144 -2.25 -14.54 5.10
C PRO A 144 -1.19 -15.64 4.89
N GLU A 145 -1.39 -16.80 5.51
CA GLU A 145 -0.42 -17.91 5.49
C GLU A 145 -0.38 -18.67 4.16
N THR A 146 -1.32 -18.37 3.24
CA THR A 146 -1.49 -19.09 1.96
C THR A 146 -1.08 -18.23 0.76
N TYR A 147 -0.09 -18.70 0.00
CA TYR A 147 0.22 -18.32 -1.39
C TYR A 147 -0.08 -19.48 -2.33
#